data_AF-A0A4R7B669-F1
#
_entry.id   AF-A0A4R7B669-F1
#
_cell.length_a   1.000
_cell.length_b   1.000
_cell.length_c   1.000
_cell.angle_alpha   90.00
_cell.angle_beta   90.00
_cell.angle_gamma   90.00
#
_symmetry.space_group_name_H-M   'P 1'
#
loop_
_entity.id
_entity.type
_entity.pdbx_description
1 polymer ?
#
loop_
_entity_poly.entity_id
_entity_poly.type
_entity_poly.pdbx_seq_one_letter_code
_entity_poly.pdbx_strand_id
1 'polypeptide(L)'
;MRKTRNPSLSSHVKRMSPRLRKKLRVGEFRELGFSLKAAIAADLDIAAQDDLLEAWLGVVDDHGVSFGGQFDARGALEGVVFPIGGQPVTTAVRTALLDWLKARAEVGDLQASELYDIWHSA
;
A
#
# COMPACT_ATOMS: atom_id res chain seq x y z
N MET A 1 7.73 6.45 -27.01
CA MET A 1 7.23 6.06 -25.68
C MET A 1 5.97 5.21 -25.83
N ARG A 2 6.01 3.90 -25.56
CA ARG A 2 4.78 3.09 -25.52
C ARG A 2 4.08 3.39 -24.19
N LYS A 3 2.89 4.00 -24.23
CA LYS A 3 2.01 4.05 -23.05
C LYS A 3 1.71 2.60 -22.67
N THR A 4 2.21 2.16 -21.53
CA THR A 4 1.82 0.91 -20.89
C THR A 4 0.31 1.01 -20.64
N ARG A 5 -0.48 0.24 -21.40
CA ARG A 5 -1.92 0.18 -21.19
C ARG A 5 -2.18 -0.72 -20.00
N ASN A 6 -2.72 -0.16 -18.91
CA ASN A 6 -3.22 -0.93 -17.79
C ASN A 6 -4.32 -1.90 -18.30
N PRO A 7 -4.08 -3.22 -18.31
CA PRO A 7 -5.02 -4.19 -18.86
C PRO A 7 -6.33 -4.29 -18.07
N SER A 8 -6.33 -3.88 -16.79
CA SER A 8 -7.52 -3.87 -15.92
C SER A 8 -8.60 -2.89 -16.40
N LEU A 9 -8.22 -1.84 -17.15
CA LEU A 9 -9.11 -0.79 -17.63
C LEU A 9 -9.63 -1.04 -19.06
N SER A 10 -9.31 -2.20 -19.65
CA SER A 10 -9.68 -2.49 -21.03
C SER A 10 -11.13 -2.99 -21.16
N SER A 11 -11.84 -2.55 -22.21
CA SER A 11 -13.15 -3.10 -22.60
C SER A 11 -13.12 -4.61 -22.89
N HIS A 12 -11.91 -5.17 -23.05
CA HIS A 12 -11.67 -6.58 -23.31
C HIS A 12 -11.82 -7.44 -22.05
N VAL A 13 -11.70 -6.87 -20.85
CA VAL A 13 -11.87 -7.61 -19.57
C VAL A 13 -13.23 -8.30 -19.51
N LYS A 14 -14.30 -7.64 -19.97
CA LYS A 14 -15.66 -8.21 -20.01
C LYS A 14 -15.78 -9.45 -20.90
N ARG A 15 -14.93 -9.59 -21.92
CA ARG A 15 -14.94 -10.73 -22.86
C ARG A 15 -14.02 -11.88 -22.42
N MET A 16 -13.22 -11.69 -21.37
CA MET A 16 -12.34 -12.72 -20.84
C MET A 16 -13.15 -13.74 -20.01
N SER A 17 -12.73 -15.01 -20.03
CA SER A 17 -13.35 -16.03 -19.17
C SER A 17 -13.08 -15.74 -17.68
N PRO A 18 -13.92 -16.22 -16.75
CA PRO A 18 -13.71 -16.02 -15.31
C PRO A 18 -12.34 -16.52 -14.82
N ARG A 19 -11.89 -17.67 -15.35
CA ARG A 19 -10.56 -18.22 -15.07
C ARG A 19 -9.43 -17.27 -15.50
N LEU A 20 -9.57 -16.64 -16.67
CA LEU A 20 -8.54 -15.72 -17.18
C LEU A 20 -8.53 -14.38 -16.42
N ARG A 21 -9.70 -13.85 -16.03
CA ARG A 21 -9.78 -12.65 -15.19
C ARG A 21 -9.11 -12.86 -13.83
N LYS A 22 -9.34 -14.00 -13.19
CA LYS A 22 -8.66 -14.40 -11.96
C LYS A 22 -7.15 -14.51 -12.14
N LYS A 23 -6.70 -15.18 -13.22
CA LYS A 23 -5.28 -15.36 -13.52
C LYS A 23 -4.54 -14.03 -13.71
N LEU A 24 -5.17 -13.06 -14.36
CA LEU A 24 -4.56 -11.74 -14.62
C LEU A 24 -4.87 -10.68 -13.55
N ARG A 25 -5.61 -11.02 -12.48
CA ARG A 25 -6.03 -10.08 -11.41
C ARG A 25 -6.75 -8.84 -11.95
N VAL A 26 -7.71 -9.05 -12.86
CA VAL A 26 -8.50 -7.97 -13.47
C VAL A 26 -10.01 -8.16 -13.20
N GLY A 27 -10.80 -7.11 -13.44
CA GLY A 27 -12.24 -7.14 -13.22
C GLY A 27 -12.56 -7.29 -11.74
N GLU A 28 -13.34 -8.31 -11.39
CA GLU A 28 -13.72 -8.64 -10.01
C GLU A 28 -12.56 -9.12 -9.13
N PHE A 29 -11.40 -9.45 -9.72
CA PHE A 29 -10.20 -9.89 -9.00
C PHE A 29 -9.14 -8.79 -8.89
N ARG A 30 -9.51 -7.53 -9.14
CA ARG A 30 -8.64 -6.38 -8.96
C ARG A 30 -8.39 -6.15 -7.47
N GLU A 31 -7.13 -5.91 -7.13
CA GLU A 31 -6.69 -5.61 -5.77
C GLU A 31 -6.22 -4.16 -5.72
N LEU A 32 -6.83 -3.38 -4.82
CA LEU A 32 -6.49 -1.99 -4.59
C LEU A 32 -5.56 -1.87 -3.40
N GLY A 33 -4.56 -1.01 -3.52
CA GLY A 33 -3.63 -0.64 -2.46
C GLY A 33 -3.17 0.79 -2.63
N PHE A 34 -2.30 1.26 -1.74
CA PHE A 34 -1.68 2.59 -1.87
C PHE A 34 -0.23 2.55 -1.39
N SER A 35 0.60 3.42 -1.96
CA SER A 35 1.97 3.63 -1.51
C SER A 35 1.99 4.75 -0.49
N LEU A 36 2.94 4.66 0.45
CA LEU A 36 3.25 5.74 1.38
C LEU A 36 4.75 5.92 1.54
N LYS A 37 5.12 7.14 1.93
CA LYS A 37 6.46 7.52 2.35
C LYS A 37 6.34 8.47 3.54
N ALA A 38 6.92 8.07 4.67
CA ALA A 38 6.96 8.83 5.90
C ALA A 38 8.41 9.19 6.22
N ALA A 39 8.72 10.49 6.27
CA ALA A 39 9.98 10.95 6.81
C ALA A 39 10.01 10.67 8.31
N ILE A 40 11.07 10.01 8.79
CA ILE A 40 11.29 9.73 10.20
C ILE A 40 12.36 10.68 10.72
N ALA A 41 12.29 11.04 12.00
CA ALA A 41 13.29 11.86 12.66
C ALA A 41 14.71 11.28 12.47
N ALA A 42 15.68 12.13 12.12
CA ALA A 42 17.03 11.70 11.72
C ALA A 42 17.88 11.16 12.88
N ASP A 43 17.47 11.44 14.12
CA ASP A 43 18.09 10.98 15.35
C ASP A 43 17.49 9.68 15.89
N LEU A 44 16.50 9.09 15.19
CA LEU A 44 15.95 7.79 15.54
C LEU A 44 16.97 6.69 15.26
N ASP A 45 17.38 5.98 16.31
CA ASP A 45 18.29 4.85 16.17
C ASP A 45 17.60 3.62 15.54
N ILE A 46 18.38 2.60 15.19
CA ILE A 46 17.89 1.40 14.50
C ILE A 46 16.87 0.65 15.38
N ALA A 47 17.07 0.60 16.69
CA ALA A 47 16.16 -0.11 17.60
C ALA A 47 14.79 0.58 17.65
N ALA A 48 14.78 1.91 17.70
CA ALA A 48 13.56 2.70 17.67
C ALA A 48 12.87 2.66 16.28
N GLN A 49 13.62 2.52 15.18
CA GLN A 49 13.04 2.25 13.86
C GLN A 49 12.37 0.87 13.80
N ASP A 50 13.00 -0.16 14.37
CA ASP A 50 12.41 -1.50 14.47
C ASP A 50 11.13 -1.49 15.34
N ASP A 51 11.15 -0.79 16.48
CA ASP A 51 9.97 -0.64 17.35
C ASP A 51 8.83 0.11 16.64
N LEU A 52 9.16 1.15 15.86
CA LEU A 52 8.19 1.86 15.03
C LEU A 52 7.59 0.93 13.98
N LEU A 53 8.43 0.14 13.30
CA LEU A 53 7.98 -0.80 12.26
C LEU A 53 7.08 -1.89 12.85
N GLU A 54 7.44 -2.48 13.98
CA GLU A 54 6.63 -3.47 14.68
C GLU A 54 5.26 -2.88 15.07
N ALA A 55 5.25 -1.68 15.68
CA ALA A 55 4.00 -1.00 16.04
C ALA A 55 3.14 -0.68 14.80
N TRP A 56 3.76 -0.26 13.70
CA TRP A 56 3.09 -0.01 12.43
C TRP A 56 2.47 -1.27 11.86
N LEU A 57 3.21 -2.38 11.82
CA LEU A 57 2.73 -3.66 11.34
C LEU A 57 1.55 -4.17 12.18
N GLY A 58 1.59 -3.99 13.51
CA GLY A 58 0.46 -4.32 14.38
C GLY A 58 -0.83 -3.59 14.00
N VAL A 59 -0.76 -2.28 13.74
CA VAL A 59 -1.95 -1.50 13.33
C VAL A 59 -2.42 -1.87 11.92
N VAL A 60 -1.50 -2.15 11.01
CA VAL A 60 -1.82 -2.66 9.67
C VAL A 60 -2.58 -4.00 9.75
N ASP A 61 -2.10 -4.90 10.60
CA ASP A 61 -2.70 -6.23 10.82
C ASP A 61 -4.07 -6.14 11.50
N ASP A 62 -4.27 -5.19 12.43
CA ASP A 62 -5.58 -4.93 13.05
C ASP A 62 -6.65 -4.51 12.03
N HIS A 63 -6.23 -3.90 10.91
CA HIS A 63 -7.09 -3.58 9.78
C HIS A 63 -7.27 -4.75 8.79
N GLY A 64 -6.63 -5.91 9.03
CA GLY A 64 -6.72 -7.10 8.20
C GLY A 64 -6.09 -6.96 6.82
N VAL A 65 -5.22 -5.96 6.64
CA VAL A 65 -4.46 -5.72 5.41
C VAL A 65 -2.98 -5.97 5.67
N SER A 66 -2.12 -5.89 4.65
CA SER A 66 -0.70 -6.14 4.81
C SER A 66 0.12 -4.98 4.27
N PHE A 67 1.35 -4.85 4.75
CA PHE A 67 2.31 -3.84 4.34
C PHE A 67 3.61 -4.49 3.90
N GLY A 68 4.16 -4.01 2.79
CA GLY A 68 5.49 -4.36 2.32
C GLY A 68 6.29 -3.10 2.06
N GLY A 69 7.45 -2.96 2.69
CA GLY A 69 8.24 -1.75 2.63
C GLY A 69 9.63 -1.90 3.24
N GLN A 70 10.31 -0.77 3.37
CA GLN A 70 11.67 -0.67 3.89
C GLN A 70 11.92 0.75 4.43
N PHE A 71 12.98 0.91 5.22
CA PHE A 71 13.53 2.22 5.54
C PHE A 71 14.59 2.57 4.49
N ASP A 72 14.43 3.69 3.79
CA ASP A 72 15.38 4.14 2.79
C ASP A 72 16.73 4.55 3.42
N ALA A 73 17.72 4.85 2.57
CA ALA A 73 19.06 5.25 3.04
C ALA A 73 19.08 6.54 3.89
N ARG A 74 17.97 7.28 3.94
CA ARG A 74 17.79 8.48 4.78
C ARG A 74 16.93 8.20 6.01
N GLY A 75 16.53 6.94 6.24
CA GLY A 75 15.69 6.52 7.37
C GLY A 75 14.20 6.74 7.16
N ALA A 76 13.74 7.12 5.96
CA ALA A 76 12.31 7.29 5.71
C ALA A 76 11.64 5.92 5.48
N LEU A 77 10.49 5.69 6.14
CA LEU A 77 9.67 4.50 5.91
C LEU A 77 8.95 4.65 4.57
N GLU A 78 9.17 3.74 3.63
CA GLU A 78 8.45 3.70 2.37
C GLU A 78 7.96 2.29 2.03
N GLY A 79 6.77 2.21 1.43
CA GLY A 79 6.20 0.93 1.10
C GLY A 79 4.78 1.03 0.55
N VAL A 80 4.16 -0.14 0.44
CA VAL A 80 2.82 -0.31 -0.11
C VAL A 80 1.95 -1.08 0.88
N VAL A 81 0.76 -0.56 1.14
CA VAL A 81 -0.31 -1.29 1.83
C VAL A 81 -1.19 -1.98 0.78
N PHE A 82 -1.41 -3.28 0.94
CA PHE A 82 -2.12 -4.12 -0.02
C PHE A 82 -3.04 -5.13 0.67
N PRO A 83 -4.08 -5.63 -0.02
CA PRO A 83 -5.08 -6.51 0.57
C PRO A 83 -4.52 -7.93 0.74
N ILE A 84 -4.90 -8.60 1.83
CA ILE A 84 -4.61 -10.02 2.08
C ILE A 84 -5.88 -10.74 2.51
N GLY A 85 -5.96 -12.06 2.28
CA GLY A 85 -7.09 -12.87 2.75
C GLY A 85 -8.47 -12.46 2.20
N GLY A 86 -8.52 -11.67 1.11
CA GLY A 86 -9.76 -11.12 0.56
C GLY A 86 -10.29 -9.86 1.26
N GLN A 87 -9.56 -9.31 2.25
CA GLN A 87 -9.90 -8.03 2.87
C GLN A 87 -9.45 -6.87 1.96
N PRO A 88 -10.37 -6.01 1.50
CA PRO A 88 -10.03 -4.91 0.60
C PRO A 88 -9.42 -3.73 1.35
N VAL A 89 -8.41 -3.08 0.76
CA VAL A 89 -7.94 -1.77 1.23
C VAL A 89 -8.95 -0.71 0.79
N THR A 90 -9.72 -0.19 1.74
CA THR A 90 -10.71 0.87 1.50
C THR A 90 -10.12 2.26 1.75
N THR A 91 -10.83 3.31 1.31
CA THR A 91 -10.45 4.68 1.64
C THR A 91 -10.47 4.94 3.14
N ALA A 92 -11.38 4.30 3.88
CA ALA A 92 -11.45 4.40 5.34
C ALA A 92 -10.22 3.77 6.00
N VAL A 93 -9.80 2.57 5.57
CA VAL A 93 -8.57 1.92 6.06
C VAL A 93 -7.35 2.79 5.75
N ARG A 94 -7.24 3.31 4.52
CA ARG A 94 -6.17 4.23 4.14
C ARG A 94 -6.12 5.44 5.07
N THR A 95 -7.26 6.11 5.31
CA THR A 95 -7.29 7.28 6.19
C THR A 95 -6.88 6.92 7.62
N ALA A 96 -7.41 5.84 8.19
CA ALA A 96 -7.07 5.42 9.55
C ALA A 96 -5.56 5.15 9.73
N LEU A 97 -4.95 4.45 8.78
CA LEU A 97 -3.52 4.16 8.79
C LEU A 97 -2.66 5.44 8.68
N LEU A 98 -3.05 6.38 7.81
CA LEU A 98 -2.34 7.65 7.67
C LEU A 98 -2.49 8.53 8.92
N ASP A 99 -3.66 8.54 9.53
CA ASP A 99 -3.90 9.30 10.76
C ASP A 99 -3.10 8.72 11.92
N TRP A 100 -2.93 7.40 11.99
CA TRP A 100 -2.06 6.76 12.98
C TRP A 100 -0.60 7.22 12.81
N LEU A 101 -0.07 7.21 11.59
CA LEU A 101 1.30 7.68 11.33
C LEU A 101 1.48 9.15 11.69
N LYS A 102 0.53 10.02 11.32
CA LYS A 102 0.58 11.47 11.62
C LYS A 102 0.50 11.78 13.12
N ALA A 103 -0.08 10.90 13.92
CA ALA A 103 -0.19 11.10 15.36
C ALA A 103 1.14 10.86 16.10
N ARG A 104 2.13 10.25 15.45
CA ARG A 104 3.44 9.96 16.06
C ARG A 104 4.37 11.16 15.99
N ALA A 105 5.11 11.40 17.07
CA ALA A 105 6.01 12.55 17.16
C ALA A 105 7.27 12.39 16.28
N GLU A 106 7.72 11.16 16.07
CA GLU A 106 8.86 10.83 15.23
C GLU A 106 8.56 10.86 13.71
N VAL A 107 7.29 10.97 13.31
CA VAL A 107 6.87 11.05 11.91
C VAL A 107 6.77 12.51 11.48
N GLY A 108 7.56 12.89 10.48
CA GLY A 108 7.55 14.21 9.87
C GLY A 108 6.61 14.28 8.66
N ASP A 109 7.17 14.58 7.48
CA ASP A 109 6.40 14.63 6.23
C ASP A 109 5.86 13.25 5.86
N LEU A 110 4.54 13.15 5.67
CA LEU A 110 3.86 11.91 5.27
C LEU A 110 3.16 12.11 3.94
N GLN A 111 3.60 11.36 2.95
CA GLN A 111 3.04 11.34 1.60
C GLN A 111 2.40 9.98 1.32
N ALA A 112 1.23 9.98 0.70
CA ALA A 112 0.55 8.75 0.32
C ALA A 112 -0.21 8.92 -0.99
N SER A 113 -0.14 7.92 -1.86
CA SER A 113 -0.88 7.91 -3.12
C SER A 113 -2.39 7.73 -2.89
N GLU A 114 -3.19 7.96 -3.93
CA GLU A 114 -4.56 7.42 -3.98
C GLU A 114 -4.55 5.89 -4.07
N LEU A 115 -5.72 5.25 -3.93
CA LEU A 115 -5.88 3.82 -4.16
C LEU A 115 -5.67 3.49 -5.64
N TYR A 116 -4.77 2.56 -5.94
CA TYR A 116 -4.47 2.12 -7.29
C TYR A 116 -4.48 0.59 -7.41
N ASP A 117 -4.51 0.09 -8.65
CA ASP A 117 -4.39 -1.35 -8.93
C ASP A 117 -2.95 -1.82 -8.71
N ILE A 118 -2.68 -2.57 -7.65
CA ILE A 118 -1.31 -2.96 -7.29
C ILE A 118 -0.63 -3.86 -8.33
N TRP A 119 -1.41 -4.51 -9.20
CA TRP A 119 -0.89 -5.41 -10.23
C TRP A 119 -0.61 -4.71 -11.55
N HIS A 120 -1.26 -3.59 -11.81
CA HIS A 120 -1.27 -2.95 -13.14
C HIS A 120 -1.07 -1.43 -13.11
N SER A 121 -0.75 -0.85 -11.96
CA SER A 121 -0.26 0.52 -11.86
C SER A 121 1.10 0.62 -12.55
N ALA A 122 1.10 1.32 -13.68
CA ALA A 122 2.27 1.70 -14.45
C ALA A 122 2.29 3.21 -14.63
#